data_AF-A0A2T2ULJ3-F1
#
_entry.id   AF-A0A2T2ULJ3-F1
#
_cell.length_a   1.000
_cell.length_b   1.000
_cell.length_c   1.000
_cell.angle_alpha   90.00
_cell.angle_beta   90.00
_cell.angle_gamma   90.00
#
_symmetry.space_group_name_H-M   'P 1'
#
loop_
_entity.id
_entity.type
_entity.pdbx_description
1 polymer ?
#
loop_
_entity_poly.entity_id
_entity_poly.type
_entity_poly.pdbx_seq_one_letter_code
_entity_poly.pdbx_strand_id
1 'polypeptide(L)'
;QPVHADAPVDTGFRQVQPGEVAGIHHSATGRIDGQPKLTLDLKMYVGADDSYDAVTVEGEPPIDLRFRGGIFGDTATVGMLVNTVPLAAKAQPGLRTVADLPVPRAFATKPVVETAH
;
A
#
# COMPACT_ATOMS: atom_id res chain seq x y z
N GLN A 1 -4.41 -15.18 7.42
CA GLN A 1 -5.26 -16.32 7.03
C GLN A 1 -5.41 -16.36 5.51
N PRO A 2 -5.55 -17.54 4.89
CA PRO A 2 -5.82 -17.64 3.45
C PRO A 2 -7.20 -17.09 3.12
N VAL A 3 -7.32 -16.41 1.98
CA VAL A 3 -8.61 -16.08 1.36
C VAL A 3 -8.87 -17.13 0.30
N HIS A 4 -10.06 -17.74 0.31
CA HIS A 4 -10.47 -18.72 -0.69
C HIS A 4 -11.36 -18.06 -1.74
N ALA A 5 -11.27 -18.51 -2.98
CA ALA A 5 -12.12 -18.02 -4.06
C ALA A 5 -13.56 -18.55 -3.89
N ASP A 6 -14.55 -17.67 -4.05
CA ASP A 6 -15.97 -18.07 -4.06
C ASP A 6 -16.45 -18.44 -5.49
N ALA A 7 -15.76 -17.95 -6.50
CA ALA A 7 -16.03 -18.18 -7.92
C ALA A 7 -14.70 -18.41 -8.68
N PRO A 8 -14.73 -19.00 -9.89
CA PRO A 8 -13.53 -19.12 -10.70
C PRO A 8 -12.93 -17.74 -11.03
N VAL A 9 -11.63 -17.57 -10.83
CA VAL A 9 -10.89 -16.35 -11.19
C VAL A 9 -9.79 -16.71 -12.19
N ASP A 10 -9.88 -16.14 -13.40
CA ASP A 10 -8.81 -16.21 -14.38
C ASP A 10 -7.84 -15.03 -14.20
N THR A 11 -6.60 -15.35 -13.88
CA THR A 11 -5.51 -14.37 -13.73
C THR A 11 -4.78 -14.08 -15.04
N GLY A 12 -5.12 -14.79 -16.12
CA GLY A 12 -4.36 -14.81 -17.38
C GLY A 12 -3.16 -15.76 -17.37
N PHE A 13 -2.72 -16.21 -16.20
CA PHE A 13 -1.60 -17.17 -16.03
C PHE A 13 -2.06 -18.49 -15.41
N ARG A 14 -3.10 -18.43 -14.58
CA ARG A 14 -3.71 -19.57 -13.89
C ARG A 14 -5.20 -19.32 -13.64
N GLN A 15 -5.96 -20.40 -13.72
CA GLN A 15 -7.34 -20.47 -13.22
C GLN A 15 -7.32 -20.85 -11.73
N VAL A 16 -7.95 -20.03 -10.88
CA VAL A 16 -8.19 -20.31 -9.46
C VAL A 16 -9.63 -20.77 -9.31
N GLN A 17 -9.83 -21.99 -8.85
CA GLN A 17 -11.17 -22.59 -8.70
C GLN A 17 -11.82 -22.22 -7.36
N PRO A 18 -13.15 -22.30 -7.25
CA PRO A 18 -13.85 -22.13 -5.98
C PRO A 18 -13.27 -23.05 -4.89
N GLY A 19 -13.04 -22.50 -3.70
CA GLY A 19 -12.44 -23.20 -2.57
C GLY A 19 -10.90 -23.31 -2.62
N GLU A 20 -10.24 -22.91 -3.71
CA GLU A 20 -8.78 -22.75 -3.73
C GLU A 20 -8.35 -21.43 -3.09
N VAL A 21 -7.10 -21.37 -2.62
CA VAL A 21 -6.53 -20.15 -2.06
C VAL A 21 -6.31 -19.11 -3.16
N ALA A 22 -7.02 -17.98 -3.07
CA ALA A 22 -6.94 -16.83 -3.96
C ALA A 22 -5.93 -15.78 -3.50
N GLY A 23 -5.52 -15.83 -2.22
CA GLY A 23 -4.56 -14.90 -1.65
C GLY A 23 -4.57 -14.89 -0.13
N ILE A 24 -4.33 -13.71 0.45
CA ILE A 24 -4.12 -13.54 1.88
C ILE A 24 -5.02 -12.44 2.46
N HIS A 25 -5.45 -12.68 3.69
CA HIS A 25 -5.93 -11.68 4.62
C HIS A 25 -4.98 -11.67 5.81
N HIS A 26 -4.18 -10.61 5.91
CA HIS A 26 -3.21 -10.40 6.96
C HIS A 26 -3.66 -9.25 7.85
N SER A 27 -3.83 -9.53 9.13
CA SER A 27 -4.10 -8.52 10.15
C SER A 27 -2.94 -8.42 11.13
N ALA A 28 -2.67 -7.21 11.61
CA ALA A 28 -1.68 -6.95 12.64
C ALA A 28 -2.23 -5.93 13.66
N THR A 29 -1.79 -6.04 14.92
CA THR A 29 -2.18 -5.10 15.98
C THR A 29 -0.95 -4.70 16.79
N GLY A 30 -0.63 -3.41 16.74
CA GLY A 30 0.34 -2.77 17.64
C GLY A 30 -0.34 -2.36 18.95
N ARG A 31 0.28 -2.70 20.08
CA ARG A 31 -0.25 -2.42 21.42
C ARG A 31 0.75 -1.61 22.24
N ILE A 32 0.24 -0.69 23.07
CA ILE A 32 1.00 0.03 24.11
C ILE A 32 0.30 -0.30 25.43
N ASP A 33 1.05 -0.78 26.42
CA ASP A 33 0.51 -1.19 27.73
C ASP A 33 -0.68 -2.16 27.64
N GLY A 34 -0.59 -3.11 26.69
CA GLY A 34 -1.64 -4.10 26.45
C GLY A 34 -2.88 -3.57 25.70
N GLN A 35 -2.96 -2.27 25.44
CA GLN A 35 -4.06 -1.63 24.72
C GLN A 35 -3.74 -1.51 23.21
N PRO A 36 -4.66 -1.87 22.31
CA PRO A 36 -4.45 -1.70 20.87
C PRO A 36 -4.38 -0.20 20.54
N LYS A 37 -3.37 0.20 19.76
CA LYS A 37 -3.14 1.58 19.32
C LYS A 37 -3.01 1.73 17.81
N LEU A 38 -2.68 0.64 17.12
CA LEU A 38 -2.55 0.60 15.67
C LEU A 38 -3.06 -0.75 15.17
N THR A 39 -3.89 -0.74 14.14
CA THR A 39 -4.35 -1.94 13.45
C THR A 39 -4.04 -1.84 11.97
N LEU A 40 -3.62 -2.95 11.37
CA LEU A 40 -3.47 -3.11 9.93
C LEU A 40 -4.42 -4.22 9.49
N ASP A 41 -5.23 -3.95 8.46
CA ASP A 41 -6.05 -4.93 7.76
C ASP A 41 -5.63 -4.94 6.29
N LEU A 42 -4.86 -5.95 5.89
CA LEU A 42 -4.35 -6.09 4.53
C LEU A 42 -5.01 -7.30 3.86
N LYS A 43 -5.75 -7.03 2.78
CA LYS A 43 -6.35 -8.05 1.94
C LYS A 43 -5.74 -7.97 0.55
N MET A 44 -5.09 -9.04 0.12
CA MET A 44 -4.46 -9.16 -1.19
C MET A 44 -4.82 -10.51 -1.77
N TYR A 45 -5.75 -10.52 -2.71
CA TYR A 45 -6.20 -11.73 -3.39
C TYR A 45 -6.71 -11.40 -4.79
N VAL A 46 -6.69 -12.40 -5.67
CA VAL A 46 -7.16 -12.25 -7.06
C VAL A 46 -8.68 -12.17 -7.11
N GLY A 47 -9.22 -11.30 -7.97
CA GLY A 47 -10.67 -11.06 -8.06
C GLY A 47 -11.24 -10.25 -6.90
N ALA A 48 -10.40 -9.49 -6.18
CA ALA A 48 -10.88 -8.55 -5.17
C ALA A 48 -11.65 -7.40 -5.82
N ASP A 49 -12.92 -7.26 -5.43
CA ASP A 49 -13.75 -6.11 -5.80
C ASP A 49 -13.39 -4.88 -4.95
N ASP A 50 -13.64 -3.69 -5.49
CA ASP A 50 -13.50 -2.41 -4.80
C ASP A 50 -12.15 -2.23 -4.08
N SER A 51 -11.02 -2.34 -4.78
CA SER A 51 -9.70 -2.08 -4.19
C SER A 51 -9.57 -0.64 -3.66
N TYR A 52 -8.99 -0.48 -2.47
CA TYR A 52 -8.66 0.82 -1.87
C TYR A 52 -7.52 0.69 -0.85
N ASP A 53 -6.86 1.81 -0.60
CA ASP A 53 -6.09 2.04 0.61
C ASP A 53 -6.84 3.02 1.50
N ALA A 54 -6.89 2.77 2.80
CA ALA A 54 -7.54 3.65 3.76
C ALA A 54 -6.71 3.82 5.03
N VAL A 55 -6.80 5.01 5.61
CA VAL A 55 -6.21 5.35 6.91
C VAL A 55 -7.25 6.11 7.71
N THR A 56 -7.60 5.56 8.87
CA THR A 56 -8.45 6.23 9.85
C THR A 56 -7.61 6.54 11.10
N VAL A 57 -7.78 7.75 11.64
CA VAL A 57 -7.14 8.16 12.90
C VAL A 57 -8.22 8.65 13.85
N GLU A 58 -8.40 7.92 14.94
CA GLU A 58 -9.21 8.35 16.07
C GLU A 58 -8.44 9.41 16.85
N GLY A 59 -8.95 10.64 16.85
CA GLY A 59 -8.32 11.78 17.48
C GLY A 59 -9.20 13.01 17.44
N GLU A 60 -8.65 14.16 17.80
CA GLU A 60 -9.35 15.43 17.78
C GLU A 60 -8.50 16.48 17.02
N PRO A 61 -8.86 16.83 15.77
CA PRO A 61 -9.97 16.28 14.98
C PRO A 61 -9.69 14.85 14.45
N PRO A 62 -10.73 14.07 14.16
CA PRO A 62 -10.57 12.75 13.54
C PRO A 62 -10.13 12.88 12.06
N ILE A 63 -9.44 11.86 11.55
CA ILE A 63 -9.04 11.76 10.13
C ILE A 63 -9.64 10.50 9.50
N ASP A 64 -10.22 10.67 8.31
CA ASP A 64 -10.65 9.59 7.43
C ASP A 64 -10.11 9.85 6.02
N LEU A 65 -9.15 9.03 5.58
CA LEU A 65 -8.46 9.15 4.31
C LEU A 65 -8.67 7.87 3.49
N ARG A 66 -9.08 8.01 2.22
CA ARG A 66 -9.28 6.88 1.30
C ARG A 66 -8.75 7.18 -0.10
N PHE A 67 -7.88 6.30 -0.60
CA PHE A 67 -7.42 6.27 -1.99
C PHE A 67 -8.28 5.28 -2.77
N ARG A 68 -9.19 5.79 -3.60
CA ARG A 68 -10.08 4.94 -4.43
C ARG A 68 -9.28 4.23 -5.51
N GLY A 69 -9.49 2.93 -5.68
CA GLY A 69 -8.71 2.08 -6.58
C GLY A 69 -7.38 1.61 -5.98
N GLY A 70 -7.01 2.11 -4.79
CA GLY A 70 -5.72 1.84 -4.16
C GLY A 70 -4.55 2.50 -4.89
N ILE A 71 -3.39 2.45 -4.25
CA ILE A 71 -2.12 2.84 -4.86
C ILE A 71 -1.53 1.60 -5.51
N PHE A 72 -1.21 1.68 -6.81
CA PHE A 72 -0.64 0.55 -7.52
C PHE A 72 0.77 0.23 -7.00
N GLY A 73 0.90 -0.90 -6.30
CA GLY A 73 2.08 -1.23 -5.49
C GLY A 73 3.38 -1.27 -6.27
N ASP A 74 3.40 -1.80 -7.49
CA ASP A 74 4.62 -1.98 -8.27
C ASP A 74 5.24 -0.61 -8.64
N THR A 75 4.45 0.27 -9.24
CA THR A 75 4.93 1.60 -9.64
C THR A 75 5.19 2.49 -8.42
N ALA A 76 4.39 2.36 -7.36
CA ALA A 76 4.62 3.07 -6.11
C ALA A 76 5.92 2.64 -5.42
N THR A 77 6.24 1.34 -5.42
CA THR A 77 7.49 0.82 -4.85
C THR A 77 8.70 1.36 -5.60
N VAL A 78 8.69 1.32 -6.93
CA VAL A 78 9.76 1.89 -7.76
C VAL A 78 9.86 3.40 -7.55
N GLY A 79 8.73 4.11 -7.54
CA GLY A 79 8.67 5.54 -7.32
C GLY A 79 9.23 5.95 -5.96
N MET A 80 8.84 5.25 -4.89
CA MET A 80 9.36 5.47 -3.55
C MET A 80 10.86 5.24 -3.47
N LEU A 81 11.36 4.14 -4.06
CA LEU A 81 12.79 3.86 -4.10
C LEU A 81 13.56 4.99 -4.79
N VAL A 82 13.23 5.29 -6.05
CA VAL A 82 13.96 6.29 -6.86
C VAL A 82 13.90 7.68 -6.25
N ASN A 83 12.72 8.10 -5.77
CA ASN A 83 12.56 9.41 -5.16
C ASN A 83 13.26 9.49 -3.79
N THR A 84 13.43 8.38 -3.07
CA THR A 84 14.09 8.43 -1.76
C THR A 84 15.63 8.43 -1.86
N VAL A 85 16.23 7.96 -2.95
CA VAL A 85 17.70 7.93 -3.15
C VAL A 85 18.41 9.25 -2.77
N PRO A 86 18.04 10.42 -3.31
CA PRO A 86 18.73 11.67 -2.97
C PRO A 86 18.53 12.11 -1.51
N LEU A 87 17.44 11.66 -0.87
CA LEU A 87 17.18 11.93 0.55
C LEU A 87 18.06 11.03 1.43
N ALA A 88 18.13 9.74 1.10
CA ALA A 88 18.97 8.77 1.79
C ALA A 88 20.47 9.10 1.66
N ALA A 89 20.92 9.54 0.48
CA ALA A 89 22.32 9.92 0.24
C ALA A 89 22.78 11.12 1.10
N LYS A 90 21.85 11.96 1.56
CA LYS A 90 22.11 13.11 2.43
C LYS A 90 21.83 12.81 3.91
N ALA A 91 21.36 11.60 4.22
CA ALA A 91 21.03 11.21 5.58
C ALA A 91 22.30 11.00 6.42
N GLN A 92 22.14 11.11 7.74
CA GLN A 92 23.19 10.74 8.67
C GLN A 92 23.51 9.24 8.55
N PRO A 93 24.78 8.81 8.67
CA PRO A 93 25.16 7.41 8.61
C PRO A 93 24.39 6.52 9.59
N GLY A 94 24.31 5.22 9.27
CA GLY A 94 23.64 4.19 10.07
C GLY A 94 22.38 3.62 9.41
N LEU A 95 21.72 2.70 10.12
CA LEU A 95 20.42 2.17 9.71
C LEU A 95 19.34 3.22 9.96
N ARG A 96 18.70 3.69 8.89
CA ARG A 96 17.64 4.70 8.93
C ARG A 96 16.33 4.11 8.42
N THR A 97 15.22 4.62 8.92
CA THR A 97 13.87 4.31 8.45
C THR A 97 13.34 5.45 7.58
N VAL A 98 12.24 5.21 6.87
CA VAL A 98 11.57 6.25 6.08
C VAL A 98 11.01 7.39 6.95
N ALA A 99 10.76 7.14 8.24
CA ALA A 99 10.32 8.16 9.19
C ALA A 99 11.44 9.14 9.60
N ASP A 100 12.71 8.75 9.39
CA ASP A 100 13.88 9.58 9.70
C ASP A 100 14.26 10.53 8.55
N LEU A 101 13.59 10.41 7.39
CA LEU A 101 13.88 11.15 6.17
C LEU A 101 12.80 12.21 5.89
N PRO A 102 13.12 13.28 5.15
CA PRO A 102 12.09 14.18 4.62
C PRO A 102 11.05 13.43 3.78
N VAL A 103 9.83 13.98 3.69
CA VAL A 103 8.75 13.39 2.88
C VAL A 103 9.24 13.18 1.43
N PRO A 104 9.13 11.96 0.88
CA PRO A 104 9.48 11.68 -0.50
C PRO A 104 8.66 12.54 -1.46
N ARG A 105 9.29 12.98 -2.55
CA ARG A 105 8.62 13.78 -3.58
C ARG A 105 9.15 13.40 -4.97
N ALA A 106 8.40 13.67 -6.03
CA ALA A 106 8.96 13.54 -7.36
C ALA A 106 9.93 14.71 -7.62
N PHE A 107 11.17 14.42 -8.04
CA PHE A 107 12.20 15.45 -8.28
C PHE A 107 12.50 15.67 -9.77
N ALA A 108 12.05 14.77 -10.65
CA ALA A 108 12.42 14.75 -12.06
C ALA A 108 11.23 14.56 -13.03
N THR A 109 9.99 14.73 -12.56
CA THR A 109 8.81 14.65 -13.42
C THR A 109 8.59 16.00 -14.09
N LYS A 110 8.86 16.09 -15.40
CA LYS A 110 8.24 17.13 -16.24
C LYS A 110 6.74 16.82 -16.32
N PRO A 111 5.84 17.79 -16.21
CA PRO A 111 4.42 17.56 -16.47
C PRO A 111 4.26 16.93 -17.85
N VAL A 112 3.44 15.89 -17.96
CA VAL A 112 3.02 15.40 -19.28
C VAL A 112 2.17 16.50 -19.87
N VAL A 113 2.69 17.21 -20.88
CA VAL A 113 1.88 18.12 -21.68
C VAL A 113 1.07 17.22 -22.59
N GLU A 114 -0.21 17.06 -22.26
CA GLU A 114 -1.17 16.35 -23.09
C GLU A 114 -1.31 17.13 -24.41
N THR A 115 -0.78 16.59 -25.51
CA THR A 115 -1.08 17.11 -26.84
C THR A 115 -2.52 16.75 -27.17
N ALA A 116 -3.39 17.76 -27.17
CA ALA A 116 -4.76 17.63 -27.64
C ALA A 116 -4.76 17.00 -29.05
N HIS A 117 -5.50 15.89 -29.18
CA HIS A 117 -5.95 15.35 -30.47
C HIS A 117 -7.38 15.81 -30.71
#